data_AF-A0A9D1GC70-F1
#
_entry.id   AF-A0A9D1GC70-F1
#
_cell.length_a   1.000
_cell.length_b   1.000
_cell.length_c   1.000
_cell.angle_alpha   90.00
_cell.angle_beta   90.00
_cell.angle_gamma   90.00
#
_symmetry.space_group_name_H-M   'P 1'
#
loop_
_entity.id
_entity.type
_entity.pdbx_description
1 polymer ?
#
loop_
_entity_poly.entity_id
_entity_poly.type
_entity_poly.pdbx_seq_one_letter_code
_entity_poly.pdbx_strand_id
1 'polypeptide(L)'
;MEGQFERYTAKGTNIITNLTTNYWLITPCSTSEMNIMSSYGYSYFNQVTNAFSIRPSLNLKSNVVITGGDGTKNRPFTIELQ
;
A
#
# COMPACT_ATOMS: atom_id res chain seq x y z
N MET A 1 3.00 -18.44 -0.20
CA MET A 1 3.61 -17.24 0.39
C MET A 1 2.72 -16.10 -0.06
N GLU A 2 1.73 -15.73 0.76
CA GLU A 2 0.78 -14.67 0.40
C GLU A 2 1.53 -13.35 0.27
N GLY A 3 1.80 -12.93 -0.97
CA GLY A 3 2.44 -11.66 -1.24
C GLY A 3 1.50 -10.51 -0.90
N GLN A 4 2.03 -9.36 -0.47
CA GLN A 4 1.25 -8.12 -0.26
C GLN A 4 0.57 -7.58 -1.54
N PHE A 5 0.81 -8.22 -2.68
CA PHE A 5 0.22 -7.94 -3.99
C PHE A 5 -0.97 -8.84 -4.33
N GLU A 6 -1.31 -9.83 -3.49
CA GLU A 6 -2.47 -10.66 -3.74
C GLU A 6 -3.75 -9.81 -3.62
N ARG A 7 -4.64 -9.96 -4.60
CA ARG A 7 -5.94 -9.29 -4.66
C ARG A 7 -6.81 -9.83 -3.53
N TYR A 8 -6.84 -9.16 -2.39
CA TYR A 8 -7.80 -9.46 -1.33
C TYR A 8 -9.15 -8.84 -1.70
N THR A 9 -9.87 -9.44 -2.65
CA THR A 9 -11.28 -9.15 -2.85
C THR A 9 -12.06 -10.09 -1.93
N ALA A 10 -12.70 -9.55 -0.89
CA ALA A 10 -13.65 -10.35 -0.12
C ALA A 10 -14.78 -10.79 -1.06
N LYS A 11 -14.94 -12.10 -1.29
CA LYS A 11 -15.99 -12.65 -2.18
C LYS A 11 -17.36 -12.09 -1.78
N GLY A 12 -18.06 -11.49 -2.75
CA GLY A 12 -19.42 -10.96 -2.57
C GLY A 12 -19.53 -9.50 -2.11
N THR A 13 -18.44 -8.72 -2.15
CA THR A 13 -18.46 -7.30 -1.77
C THR A 13 -18.41 -6.36 -2.99
N ASN A 14 -19.10 -5.21 -2.92
CA ASN A 14 -19.03 -4.13 -3.92
C ASN A 14 -17.74 -3.29 -3.81
N ILE A 15 -16.65 -3.93 -3.41
CA ILE A 15 -15.35 -3.29 -3.23
C ILE A 15 -14.73 -3.13 -4.64
N ILE A 16 -14.64 -1.88 -5.09
CA ILE A 16 -14.13 -1.51 -6.44
C ILE A 16 -12.59 -1.47 -6.44
N THR A 17 -11.96 -1.49 -5.27
CA THR A 17 -10.50 -1.50 -5.09
C THR A 17 -10.01 -2.86 -4.64
N ASN A 18 -8.75 -3.25 -4.87
CA ASN A 18 -8.22 -4.49 -4.27
C ASN A 18 -7.86 -4.33 -2.77
N LEU A 19 -8.60 -3.47 -2.04
CA LEU A 19 -8.34 -3.12 -0.65
C LEU A 19 -9.44 -3.68 0.25
N THR A 20 -9.05 -4.34 1.33
CA THR A 20 -9.97 -4.86 2.37
C THR A 20 -10.23 -3.89 3.51
N THR A 21 -9.49 -2.79 3.58
CA THR A 21 -9.60 -1.76 4.62
C THR A 21 -9.18 -0.40 4.06
N ASN A 22 -9.36 0.65 4.86
CA ASN A 22 -8.92 2.01 4.55
C ASN A 22 -7.42 2.13 4.83
N TYR A 23 -6.69 2.79 3.93
CA TYR A 23 -5.25 3.01 4.07
C TYR A 23 -4.90 4.48 4.03
N TRP A 24 -3.98 4.91 4.89
CA TRP A 24 -3.34 6.20 4.78
C TRP A 24 -2.52 6.29 3.49
N LEU A 25 -2.69 7.38 2.76
CA LEU A 25 -1.79 7.80 1.69
C LEU A 25 -0.62 8.58 2.30
N ILE A 26 0.58 8.41 1.76
CA ILE A 26 1.81 9.05 2.28
C ILE A 26 1.76 10.58 2.13
N THR A 27 0.92 11.10 1.24
CA THR A 27 0.71 12.54 1.05
C THR A 27 -0.29 13.08 2.08
N PRO A 28 0.11 13.95 3.03
CA PRO A 28 -0.81 14.58 3.98
C PRO A 28 -1.75 15.58 3.29
N CYS A 29 -2.91 15.82 3.90
CA CYS A 29 -3.84 16.89 3.50
C CYS A 29 -3.54 18.20 4.25
N SER A 30 -3.22 18.09 5.54
CA SER A 30 -2.84 19.20 6.41
C SER A 30 -1.87 18.73 7.51
N THR A 31 -1.53 19.60 8.47
CA THR A 31 -0.68 19.22 9.62
C THR A 31 -1.36 18.24 10.57
N SER A 32 -2.70 18.16 10.55
CA SER A 32 -3.51 17.30 11.41
C SER A 32 -4.27 16.23 10.66
N GLU A 33 -4.21 16.22 9.31
CA GLU A 33 -5.02 15.32 8.49
C GLU A 33 -4.21 14.64 7.40
N MET A 34 -4.52 13.37 7.18
CA MET A 34 -3.92 12.54 6.17
C MET A 34 -4.96 12.14 5.14
N ASN A 35 -4.55 11.98 3.88
CA ASN A 35 -5.43 11.46 2.85
C ASN A 35 -5.61 9.94 3.03
N ILE A 36 -6.80 9.43 2.75
CA ILE A 36 -7.18 8.03 2.86
C ILE A 36 -7.66 7.54 1.50
N MET A 37 -7.25 6.33 1.15
CA MET A 37 -7.93 5.53 0.14
C MET A 37 -8.90 4.58 0.82
N SER A 38 -10.20 4.73 0.52
CA SER A 38 -11.22 3.84 1.05
C SER A 38 -11.23 2.50 0.32
N SER A 39 -11.52 1.42 1.03
CA SER A 39 -11.84 0.13 0.40
C SER A 39 -13.04 0.22 -0.55
N TYR A 40 -13.94 1.19 -0.36
CA TYR A 40 -15.07 1.45 -1.25
C TYR A 40 -14.71 2.21 -2.55
N GLY A 41 -13.44 2.60 -2.74
CA GLY A 41 -12.97 3.19 -3.99
C GLY A 41 -13.11 4.70 -4.13
N TYR A 42 -13.31 5.41 -3.02
CA TYR A 42 -13.22 6.87 -2.96
C TYR A 42 -12.10 7.31 -2.03
N SER A 43 -11.61 8.52 -2.22
CA SER A 43 -10.66 9.18 -1.32
C SER A 43 -11.36 10.18 -0.41
N TYR A 44 -10.82 10.35 0.80
CA TYR A 44 -11.23 11.37 1.76
C TYR A 44 -10.07 11.66 2.72
N PHE A 45 -10.21 12.62 3.63
CA PHE A 45 -9.20 12.92 4.65
C PHE A 45 -9.72 12.59 6.05
N ASN A 46 -8.82 12.31 6.98
CA ASN A 46 -9.17 12.08 8.38
C ASN A 46 -8.04 12.54 9.30
N GLN A 47 -8.36 12.74 10.58
CA GLN A 47 -7.42 13.20 11.59
C GLN A 47 -6.34 12.15 11.84
N VAL A 48 -5.10 12.60 12.03
CA VAL A 48 -3.93 11.73 12.33
C VAL A 48 -4.06 10.99 13.67
N THR A 49 -5.04 11.36 14.50
CA THR A 49 -5.41 10.64 15.73
C THR A 49 -6.04 9.27 15.47
N ASN A 50 -6.50 9.00 14.25
CA ASN A 50 -7.09 7.72 13.86
C ASN A 50 -6.01 6.74 13.38
N ALA A 51 -6.12 5.47 13.78
CA ALA A 51 -5.21 4.44 13.34
C ALA A 51 -5.71 3.79 12.03
N PHE A 52 -4.95 3.95 10.95
CA PHE A 52 -5.13 3.22 9.70
C PHE A 52 -3.80 2.61 9.24
N SER A 53 -3.87 1.52 8.49
CA SER A 53 -2.68 0.89 7.90
C SER A 53 -2.09 1.78 6.78
N ILE A 54 -0.80 1.63 6.52
CA ILE A 54 -0.12 2.27 5.38
C ILE A 54 0.22 1.16 4.38
N ARG A 55 -0.04 1.39 3.08
CA ARG A 55 0.54 0.55 2.01
C ARG A 55 1.67 1.32 1.33
N PRO A 56 2.93 1.15 1.76
CA PRO A 56 4.04 1.72 1.03
C PRO A 56 4.10 1.09 -0.36
N SER A 57 4.12 1.91 -1.40
CA SER A 57 4.37 1.47 -2.78
C SER A 57 5.81 1.82 -3.15
N LEU A 58 6.54 0.85 -3.69
CA LEU A 58 7.86 1.04 -4.28
C LEU A 58 7.72 0.81 -5.78
N ASN A 59 7.94 1.85 -6.57
CA ASN A 59 7.95 1.74 -8.02
C ASN A 59 9.40 1.68 -8.50
N LEU A 60 9.73 0.65 -9.27
CA LEU A 60 11.04 0.46 -9.87
C LEU A 60 11.00 0.84 -11.35
N LYS A 61 12.13 1.29 -11.90
CA LYS A 61 12.27 1.43 -13.36
C LYS A 61 12.16 0.05 -14.01
N SER A 62 11.74 -0.01 -15.27
CA SER A 62 11.52 -1.27 -15.99
C SER A 62 12.77 -2.14 -16.13
N ASN A 63 13.95 -1.53 -16.08
CA ASN A 63 15.25 -2.22 -16.14
C ASN A 63 15.82 -2.57 -14.76
N VAL A 64 15.08 -2.36 -13.67
CA VAL A 64 15.50 -2.75 -12.32
C VAL A 64 14.76 -4.02 -11.93
N VAL A 65 15.50 -5.06 -11.57
CA VAL A 65 14.95 -6.35 -11.14
C VAL A 65 15.31 -6.65 -9.69
N ILE A 66 14.40 -7.29 -8.97
CA ILE A 66 14.66 -7.81 -7.62
C ILE A 66 15.32 -9.17 -7.77
N THR A 67 16.57 -9.29 -7.33
CA THR A 67 17.37 -10.52 -7.42
C THR A 67 17.41 -11.30 -6.12
N GLY A 68 16.94 -10.71 -5.02
CA GLY A 68 16.85 -11.39 -3.73
C GLY A 68 16.18 -10.56 -2.63
N GLY A 69 16.08 -11.16 -1.44
CA GLY A 69 15.43 -10.57 -0.28
C GLY A 69 13.90 -10.63 -0.32
N ASP A 70 13.27 -10.33 0.82
CA ASP A 70 11.80 -10.23 0.96
C ASP A 70 11.34 -8.86 1.46
N GLY A 71 12.26 -7.91 1.60
CA GLY A 71 11.97 -6.54 2.02
C GLY A 71 11.87 -6.36 3.53
N THR A 72 12.11 -7.40 4.32
CA THR A 72 12.19 -7.28 5.78
C THR A 72 13.53 -6.68 6.23
N LYS A 73 13.58 -6.15 7.46
CA LYS A 73 14.81 -5.58 8.04
C LYS A 73 16.01 -6.54 7.98
N ASN A 74 15.77 -7.83 8.19
CA ASN A 74 16.82 -8.85 8.20
C ASN A 74 17.12 -9.41 6.80
N ARG A 75 16.22 -9.22 5.83
CA ARG A 75 16.39 -9.65 4.44
C ARG A 75 15.94 -8.56 3.47
N PRO A 76 16.65 -7.41 3.41
CA PRO A 76 16.32 -6.32 2.51
C PRO A 76 16.31 -6.77 1.04
N PHE A 77 15.56 -6.07 0.19
CA PHE A 77 15.58 -6.35 -1.24
C PHE A 77 16.98 -6.08 -1.83
N THR A 78 17.47 -7.03 -2.61
CA THR A 78 18.64 -6.85 -3.48
C THR A 78 18.13 -6.58 -4.89
N ILE A 79 18.68 -5.56 -5.53
CA ILE A 79 18.25 -5.11 -6.87
C ILE A 79 19.44 -4.97 -7.81
N GLU A 80 19.19 -5.26 -9.09
CA GLU A 80 20.18 -5.15 -10.17
C GLU A 80 19.55 -4.49 -11.40
N LEU A 81 20.41 -4.03 -12.32
CA LEU A 81 19.97 -3.57 -13.63
C LEU A 81 20.02 -4.74 -14.62
N GLN A 82 18.95 -4.89 -15.40
CA GLN A 82 18.85 -5.81 -16.52
C GLN A 82 18.99 -5.06 -17.86
#